data_AF-A0A847GK35-F1
#
_entry.id   AF-A0A847GK35-F1
#
_cell.length_a   1.000
_cell.length_b   1.000
_cell.length_c   1.000
_cell.angle_alpha   90.00
_cell.angle_beta   90.00
_cell.angle_gamma   90.00
#
_symmetry.space_group_name_H-M   'P 1'
#
loop_
_entity.id
_entity.type
_entity.pdbx_description
1 polymer ?
#
loop_
_entity_poly.entity_id
_entity_poly.type
_entity_poly.pdbx_seq_one_letter_code
_entity_poly.pdbx_strand_id
1 'polypeptide(L)'
;MTDAERPNEGELILYQTPEGTVRIEVLYESESDVSIAKNYLIEREIKELERIVTMYLDYAENQAARQISMGMTDWVAKLDAFLQFNEYEVLTNAESVSTEVARRLAEEQYATFRVQQDQRFESDFEKEVKRIAEQKDLGAA
;
A
#
# COMPACT_ATOMS: atom_id res chain seq x y z
N MET A 1 -14.08 28.40 18.78
CA MET A 1 -14.58 28.05 17.44
C MET A 1 -13.41 28.14 16.48
N THR A 2 -12.83 27.01 16.14
CA THR A 2 -12.16 26.77 14.86
C THR A 2 -12.24 25.27 14.71
N ASP A 3 -13.33 24.85 14.06
CA ASP A 3 -13.44 23.54 13.46
C ASP A 3 -12.35 23.53 12.38
N ALA A 4 -11.18 22.94 12.70
CA ALA A 4 -10.11 22.81 11.72
C ALA A 4 -10.61 21.78 10.72
N GLU A 5 -11.05 22.26 9.56
CA GLU A 5 -11.50 21.42 8.45
C GLU A 5 -10.44 20.36 8.18
N ARG A 6 -10.87 19.09 8.18
CA ARG A 6 -9.97 17.96 8.04
C ARG A 6 -9.31 18.03 6.66
N PRO A 7 -7.99 17.76 6.59
CA PRO A 7 -7.28 17.77 5.33
C PRO A 7 -7.87 16.73 4.37
N ASN A 8 -8.08 17.14 3.13
CA ASN A 8 -8.58 16.27 2.08
C ASN A 8 -7.49 15.28 1.62
N GLU A 9 -7.92 14.24 0.91
CA GLU A 9 -7.03 13.25 0.29
C GLU A 9 -5.96 13.93 -0.58
N GLY A 10 -4.69 13.65 -0.33
CA GLY A 10 -3.56 14.27 -1.06
C GLY A 10 -3.21 15.70 -0.64
N GLU A 11 -3.81 16.22 0.45
CA GLU A 11 -3.46 17.53 0.97
C GLU A 11 -2.07 17.52 1.64
N LEU A 12 -1.22 18.45 1.19
CA LEU A 12 0.10 18.69 1.74
C LEU A 12 -0.01 19.71 2.88
N ILE A 13 0.15 19.26 4.12
CA ILE A 13 0.15 20.15 5.28
C ILE A 13 1.57 20.61 5.55
N LEU A 14 1.78 21.92 5.43
CA LEU A 14 3.04 22.59 5.71
C LEU A 14 2.88 23.41 6.99
N TYR A 15 3.68 23.11 8.01
CA TYR A 15 3.72 23.93 9.23
C TYR A 15 5.14 24.06 9.78
N GLN A 16 5.41 25.18 10.42
CA GLN A 16 6.67 25.47 11.09
C GLN A 16 6.51 25.25 12.60
N THR A 17 7.35 24.40 13.20
CA THR A 17 7.33 24.18 14.64
C THR A 17 7.88 25.41 15.39
N PRO A 18 7.58 25.59 16.70
CA PRO A 18 8.16 26.64 17.53
C PRO A 18 9.70 26.62 17.58
N GLU A 19 10.32 25.46 17.32
CA GLU A 19 11.78 25.33 17.20
C GLU A 19 12.32 25.76 15.82
N GLY A 20 11.45 26.21 14.90
CA GLY A 20 11.83 26.69 13.57
C GLY A 20 11.98 25.60 12.50
N THR A 21 11.59 24.36 12.80
CA THR A 21 11.66 23.26 11.82
C THR A 21 10.41 23.25 10.95
N VAL A 22 10.56 23.23 9.63
CA VAL A 22 9.43 23.04 8.70
C VAL A 22 9.14 21.55 8.61
N ARG A 23 7.91 21.15 8.92
CA ARG A 23 7.41 19.78 8.75
C ARG A 23 6.45 19.72 7.58
N ILE A 24 6.51 18.58 6.89
CA ILE A 24 5.61 18.22 5.80
C ILE A 24 4.87 16.97 6.27
N GLU A 25 3.56 17.08 6.43
CA GLU A 25 2.68 15.95 6.72
C GLU A 25 1.86 15.70 5.46
N VAL A 26 1.91 14.47 4.94
CA VAL A 26 1.18 14.08 3.73
C VAL A 26 0.26 12.93 4.05
N LEU A 27 -1.03 13.15 3.84
CA LEU A 27 -2.05 12.13 3.97
C LEU A 27 -2.31 11.53 2.59
N TYR A 28 -1.71 10.36 2.33
CA TYR A 28 -1.94 9.59 1.11
C TYR A 28 -2.74 8.34 1.44
N GLU A 29 -4.02 8.33 1.12
CA GLU A 29 -4.72 7.07 0.88
C GLU A 29 -5.72 7.26 -0.24
N SER A 30 -5.45 6.67 -1.40
CA SER A 30 -6.38 6.67 -2.52
C SER A 30 -7.12 5.36 -2.65
N GLU A 31 -8.44 5.43 -2.88
CA GLU A 31 -9.27 4.25 -3.24
C GLU A 31 -8.66 3.48 -4.42
N SER A 32 -7.92 4.16 -5.31
CA SER A 32 -7.23 3.52 -6.43
C SER A 32 -6.05 2.64 -6.00
N ASP A 33 -5.36 2.99 -4.91
CA ASP A 33 -4.22 2.24 -4.38
C ASP A 33 -4.64 0.96 -3.66
N VAL A 34 -5.84 0.95 -3.06
CA VAL A 34 -6.45 -0.21 -2.38
C VAL A 34 -6.56 -1.42 -3.30
N SER A 35 -6.79 -1.18 -4.59
CA SER A 35 -6.91 -2.24 -5.59
C SER A 35 -5.59 -2.92 -5.94
N ILE A 36 -4.46 -2.35 -5.53
CA ILE A 36 -3.13 -2.80 -5.88
C ILE A 36 -2.51 -3.56 -4.70
N ALA A 37 -2.61 -4.88 -4.72
CA ALA A 37 -2.12 -5.75 -3.63
C ALA A 37 -0.64 -5.49 -3.24
N LYS A 38 0.23 -5.17 -4.20
CA LYS A 38 1.66 -4.92 -3.95
C LYS A 38 1.91 -3.75 -2.99
N ASN A 39 1.00 -2.76 -2.95
CA ASN A 39 1.15 -1.55 -2.13
C ASN A 39 1.01 -1.85 -0.64
N TYR A 40 0.50 -3.03 -0.28
CA TYR A 40 0.29 -3.48 1.10
C TYR A 40 1.21 -4.62 1.51
N LEU A 41 2.17 -5.01 0.65
CA LEU A 41 3.17 -6.02 1.01
C LEU A 41 4.20 -5.42 1.97
N ILE A 42 4.52 -6.15 3.02
CA ILE A 42 5.62 -5.76 3.92
C ILE A 42 6.97 -6.03 3.26
N GLU A 43 8.05 -5.40 3.75
CA GLU A 43 9.39 -5.52 3.16
C GLU A 43 9.83 -6.98 2.92
N ARG A 44 9.47 -7.89 3.85
CA ARG A 44 9.76 -9.33 3.68
C ARG A 44 9.04 -9.91 2.47
N GLU A 45 7.76 -9.63 2.31
CA GLU A 45 6.93 -10.15 1.22
C GLU A 45 7.35 -9.56 -0.13
N ILE A 46 7.76 -8.28 -0.17
CA ILE A 46 8.34 -7.67 -1.37
C ILE A 46 9.63 -8.39 -1.78
N LYS A 47 10.52 -8.69 -0.82
CA LYS A 47 11.76 -9.42 -1.11
C LYS A 47 11.51 -10.84 -1.59
N GLU A 48 10.50 -11.51 -1.05
CA GLU A 48 10.05 -12.82 -1.51
C GLU A 48 9.52 -12.75 -2.95
N LEU A 49 8.69 -11.75 -3.25
CA LEU A 49 8.18 -11.47 -4.59
C LEU A 49 9.31 -11.19 -5.60
N GLU A 50 10.27 -10.34 -5.25
CA GLU A 50 11.42 -10.03 -6.10
C GLU A 50 12.25 -11.28 -6.40
N ARG A 51 12.45 -12.14 -5.40
CA ARG A 51 13.20 -13.39 -5.56
C ARG A 51 12.51 -14.34 -6.53
N ILE A 52 11.20 -14.56 -6.39
CA ILE A 52 10.46 -15.46 -7.30
C ILE A 52 10.44 -14.89 -8.72
N VAL A 53 10.20 -13.59 -8.89
CA VAL A 53 10.20 -12.93 -10.22
C VAL A 53 11.55 -13.08 -10.89
N THR A 54 12.64 -12.79 -10.19
CA THR A 54 14.00 -12.91 -10.72
C THR A 54 14.28 -14.33 -11.20
N MET A 55 13.97 -15.34 -10.37
CA MET A 55 14.19 -16.73 -10.70
C MET A 55 13.37 -17.19 -11.92
N TYR A 56 12.15 -16.65 -12.09
CA TYR A 56 11.33 -16.93 -13.27
C TYR A 56 11.89 -16.28 -14.54
N LEU A 57 12.44 -15.06 -14.44
CA LEU A 57 13.11 -14.40 -15.56
C LEU A 57 14.38 -15.14 -15.96
N ASP A 58 15.18 -15.62 -15.01
CA ASP A 58 16.37 -16.45 -15.28
C ASP A 58 15.98 -17.75 -16.00
N TYR A 59 14.87 -18.38 -15.58
CA TYR A 59 14.30 -19.52 -16.28
C TYR A 59 13.93 -19.17 -17.72
N ALA A 60 13.26 -18.04 -17.93
CA ALA A 60 12.86 -17.60 -19.26
C ALA A 60 14.06 -17.30 -20.17
N GLU A 61 15.09 -16.65 -19.64
CA GLU A 61 16.35 -16.38 -20.33
C GLU A 61 17.04 -17.69 -20.73
N ASN A 62 17.06 -18.70 -19.85
CA ASN A 62 17.62 -20.01 -20.18
C ASN A 62 16.89 -20.68 -21.35
N GLN A 63 15.57 -20.59 -21.40
CA GLN A 63 14.79 -21.14 -22.52
C GLN A 63 15.09 -20.41 -23.82
N ALA A 64 15.21 -19.08 -23.77
CA ALA A 64 15.59 -18.26 -24.92
C ALA A 64 17.01 -18.59 -25.41
N ALA A 65 17.97 -18.73 -24.50
CA ALA A 65 19.35 -19.11 -24.82
C ALA A 65 19.44 -20.50 -25.48
N ARG A 66 18.53 -21.41 -25.13
CA ARG A 66 18.40 -22.75 -25.73
C ARG A 66 17.60 -22.76 -27.02
N GLN A 67 17.17 -21.59 -27.51
CA GLN A 67 16.33 -21.43 -28.71
C GLN A 67 15.00 -22.20 -28.63
N ILE A 68 14.46 -22.37 -27.42
CA ILE A 68 13.16 -22.98 -27.21
C ILE A 68 12.11 -21.90 -27.40
N SER A 69 11.48 -21.90 -28.58
CA SER A 69 10.38 -20.98 -28.87
C SER A 69 9.13 -21.42 -28.09
N MET A 70 8.53 -20.49 -27.37
CA MET A 70 7.30 -20.68 -26.59
C MET A 70 6.33 -19.54 -26.88
N GLY A 71 5.05 -19.89 -27.00
CA GLY A 71 3.96 -18.92 -27.06
C GLY A 71 3.53 -18.44 -25.67
N MET A 72 2.70 -17.40 -25.61
CA MET A 72 2.19 -16.88 -24.34
C MET A 72 1.44 -17.94 -23.52
N THR A 73 0.68 -18.83 -24.17
CA THR A 73 -0.01 -19.93 -23.49
C THR A 73 0.95 -20.92 -22.82
N ASP A 74 2.08 -21.20 -23.46
CA ASP A 74 3.11 -22.07 -22.88
C ASP A 74 3.77 -21.40 -21.67
N TRP A 75 4.03 -20.10 -21.76
CA TRP A 75 4.56 -19.32 -20.63
C TRP A 75 3.62 -19.30 -19.43
N VAL A 76 2.31 -19.18 -19.64
CA VAL A 76 1.33 -19.29 -18.54
C VAL A 76 1.40 -20.66 -17.89
N ALA A 77 1.36 -21.73 -18.68
CA ALA A 77 1.44 -23.10 -18.14
C ALA A 77 2.77 -23.37 -17.41
N LYS A 78 3.88 -22.80 -17.89
CA LYS A 78 5.18 -22.89 -17.23
C LYS A 78 5.25 -22.08 -15.94
N LEU A 79 4.61 -20.92 -15.88
CA LEU A 79 4.52 -20.12 -14.66
C LEU A 79 3.77 -20.89 -13.57
N ASP A 80 2.62 -21.47 -13.89
CA ASP A 80 1.84 -22.25 -12.94
C ASP A 80 2.65 -23.44 -12.39
N ALA A 81 3.31 -24.20 -13.28
CA ALA A 81 4.16 -25.32 -12.88
C ALA A 81 5.37 -24.86 -12.05
N PHE A 82 5.94 -23.70 -12.39
CA PHE A 82 7.08 -23.12 -11.67
C PHE A 82 6.69 -22.69 -10.25
N LEU A 83 5.53 -22.03 -10.09
CA LEU A 83 5.01 -21.66 -8.78
C LEU A 83 4.73 -22.89 -7.92
N GLN A 84 4.07 -23.91 -8.47
CA GLN A 84 3.81 -25.18 -7.78
C GLN A 84 5.11 -25.88 -7.36
N PHE A 85 6.12 -25.92 -8.24
CA PHE A 85 7.41 -26.53 -7.95
C PHE A 85 8.14 -25.82 -6.80
N ASN A 86 7.97 -24.51 -6.67
CA ASN A 86 8.54 -23.71 -5.60
C ASN A 86 7.63 -23.63 -4.35
N GLU A 87 6.64 -24.52 -4.24
CA GLU A 87 5.71 -24.62 -3.12
C GLU A 87 4.84 -23.36 -2.89
N TYR A 88 4.64 -22.56 -3.93
CA TYR A 88 3.68 -21.45 -3.90
C TYR A 88 2.27 -21.96 -4.22
N GLU A 89 1.28 -21.46 -3.48
CA GLU A 89 -0.12 -21.74 -3.77
C GLU A 89 -0.53 -21.04 -5.08
N VAL A 90 -0.74 -21.83 -6.13
CA VAL A 90 -1.36 -21.33 -7.36
C VAL A 90 -2.87 -21.30 -7.13
N LEU A 91 -3.48 -20.14 -7.41
CA LEU A 91 -4.92 -19.96 -7.34
C LEU A 91 -5.61 -20.83 -8.40
N THR A 92 -6.01 -22.04 -8.02
CA THR A 92 -6.71 -23.00 -8.89
C THR A 92 -8.12 -22.55 -9.26
N ASN A 93 -8.68 -21.61 -8.52
CA ASN A 93 -10.05 -21.12 -8.68
C ASN A 93 -10.10 -19.67 -9.17
N ALA A 94 -9.11 -19.21 -9.95
CA ALA A 94 -9.09 -17.85 -10.51
C ALA A 94 -10.35 -17.49 -11.33
N GLU A 95 -11.12 -18.49 -11.78
CA GLU A 95 -12.41 -18.29 -12.44
C GLU A 95 -13.59 -18.07 -11.47
N SER A 96 -13.46 -18.48 -10.20
CA SER A 96 -14.56 -18.44 -9.20
C SER A 96 -14.70 -17.08 -8.51
N VAL A 97 -13.62 -16.30 -8.46
CA VAL A 97 -13.62 -14.94 -7.91
C VAL A 97 -13.07 -14.02 -8.99
N SER A 98 -13.98 -13.35 -9.69
CA SER A 98 -13.60 -12.32 -10.67
C SER A 98 -12.77 -11.24 -9.98
N THR A 99 -11.75 -10.72 -10.68
CA THR A 99 -11.00 -9.52 -10.30
C THR A 99 -11.93 -8.38 -9.86
N GLU A 100 -13.11 -8.28 -10.48
CA GLU A 100 -14.12 -7.27 -10.13
C GLU A 100 -14.76 -7.50 -8.75
N VAL A 101 -14.92 -8.77 -8.33
CA VAL A 101 -15.41 -9.13 -6.99
C VAL A 101 -14.34 -8.84 -5.94
N ALA A 102 -13.09 -9.22 -6.21
CA ALA A 102 -11.97 -8.92 -5.31
C ALA A 102 -11.78 -7.41 -5.11
N ARG A 103 -11.86 -6.63 -6.20
CA ARG A 103 -11.78 -5.17 -6.15
C ARG A 103 -12.92 -4.57 -5.34
N ARG A 104 -14.18 -4.97 -5.59
CA ARG A 104 -15.33 -4.49 -4.83
C ARG A 104 -15.21 -4.76 -3.33
N LEU A 105 -14.78 -5.97 -2.96
CA LEU A 105 -14.57 -6.32 -1.57
C LEU A 105 -13.47 -5.45 -0.93
N ALA A 106 -12.37 -5.20 -1.65
CA ALA A 106 -11.29 -4.34 -1.17
C ALA A 106 -11.78 -2.89 -0.96
N GLU A 107 -12.56 -2.34 -1.89
CA GLU A 107 -13.20 -1.02 -1.78
C GLU A 107 -14.15 -0.95 -0.57
N GLU A 108 -14.98 -1.97 -0.34
CA GLU A 108 -15.88 -2.04 0.82
C GLU A 108 -15.14 -2.10 2.16
N GLN A 109 -14.08 -2.91 2.25
CA GLN A 109 -13.24 -2.99 3.45
C GLN A 109 -12.52 -1.67 3.69
N TYR A 110 -12.03 -1.02 2.63
CA TYR A 110 -11.41 0.29 2.73
C TYR A 110 -12.38 1.37 3.22
N ALA A 111 -13.61 1.39 2.70
CA ALA A 111 -14.63 2.34 3.18
C ALA A 111 -14.90 2.19 4.69
N THR A 112 -14.89 0.96 5.21
CA THR A 112 -15.03 0.70 6.65
C THR A 112 -13.78 1.11 7.44
N PHE A 113 -12.59 0.81 6.92
CA PHE A 113 -11.32 1.19 7.51
C PHE A 113 -11.17 2.71 7.62
N ARG A 114 -11.46 3.44 6.54
CA ARG A 114 -11.37 4.91 6.48
C ARG A 114 -12.17 5.58 7.60
N VAL A 115 -13.41 5.12 7.85
CA VAL A 115 -14.24 5.65 8.95
C VAL A 115 -13.60 5.41 10.33
N GLN A 116 -12.97 4.25 10.54
CA GLN A 116 -12.30 3.95 11.81
C GLN A 116 -10.98 4.72 11.96
N GLN A 117 -10.25 4.89 10.88
CA GLN A 117 -9.04 5.69 10.83
C GLN A 117 -9.35 7.16 11.11
N ASP A 118 -10.36 7.73 10.45
CA ASP A 118 -10.83 9.10 10.68
C ASP A 118 -11.23 9.38 12.14
N GLN A 119 -11.69 8.36 12.86
CA GLN A 119 -12.03 8.48 14.28
C GLN A 119 -10.81 8.40 15.20
N ARG A 120 -9.74 7.72 14.76
CA ARG A 120 -8.51 7.49 15.54
C ARG A 120 -7.38 8.43 15.14
N PHE A 121 -7.52 9.12 14.01
CA PHE A 121 -6.52 10.01 13.48
C PHE A 121 -6.41 11.24 14.37
N GLU A 122 -5.24 11.41 14.97
CA GLU A 122 -4.83 12.64 15.65
C GLU A 122 -3.61 13.15 14.89
N SER A 123 -3.80 14.23 14.12
CA SER A 123 -2.73 14.82 13.31
C SER A 123 -1.59 15.30 14.20
N ASP A 124 -0.36 15.19 13.69
CA ASP A 124 0.79 15.74 14.40
C ASP A 124 0.69 17.28 14.55
N PHE A 125 -0.05 17.95 13.66
CA PHE A 125 -0.46 19.34 13.86
C PHE A 125 -1.34 19.53 15.11
N GLU A 126 -2.37 18.70 15.30
CA GLU A 126 -3.25 18.81 16.47
C GLU A 126 -2.51 18.54 17.77
N LYS A 127 -1.61 17.55 17.78
CA LYS A 127 -0.72 17.29 18.93
C LYS A 127 0.16 18.50 19.23
N GLU A 128 0.70 19.13 18.20
CA GLU A 128 1.57 20.30 18.34
C GLU A 128 0.78 21.54 18.82
N VAL A 129 -0.43 21.76 18.31
CA VAL A 129 -1.33 22.83 18.78
C VAL A 129 -1.70 22.63 20.25
N LYS A 130 -2.02 21.39 20.67
CA LYS A 130 -2.28 21.07 22.09
C LYS A 130 -1.06 21.35 22.95
N ARG A 131 0.13 20.91 22.52
CA ARG A 131 1.40 21.18 23.22
C ARG A 131 1.67 22.67 23.41
N ILE A 132 1.45 23.47 22.38
CA ILE A 132 1.65 24.94 22.43
C ILE A 132 0.61 25.59 23.35
N ALA A 133 -0.65 25.15 23.31
CA ALA A 133 -1.70 25.65 24.19
C ALA A 133 -1.38 25.37 25.67
N GLU A 134 -0.95 24.15 25.99
CA GLU A 134 -0.56 23.75 27.34
C GLU A 134 0.65 24.54 27.87
N GLN A 135 1.66 24.81 27.04
CA GLN A 135 2.80 25.65 27.42
C GLN A 135 2.42 27.11 27.68
N LYS A 136 1.42 27.63 26.96
CA LYS A 136 0.94 29.01 27.12
C LYS A 136 0.17 29.19 28.43
N ASP A 137 -0.60 28.18 28.84
CA ASP A 137 -1.31 28.18 30.12
C ASP A 137 -0.36 28.02 31.33
N LEU A 138 0.73 27.28 31.18
CA LEU A 138 1.78 27.15 32.21
C LEU A 138 2.67 28.40 32.36
N GLY A 139 2.78 29.24 31.34
CA GLY A 139 3.52 30.51 31.38
C GLY A 139 2.68 31.72 31.84
N ALA A 140 1.37 31.54 32.02
CA ALA A 140 0.43 32.58 32.45
C ALA A 140 0.05 32.49 33.95
N ALA A 141 0.63 31.54 34.69
CA ALA A 141 0.54 31.39 36.15
C ALA A 141 1.84 31.86 36.83
#